data_AF-G3NVH0-F1
#
_entry.id   AF-G3NVH0-F1
#
_cell.length_a   1.000
_cell.length_b   1.000
_cell.length_c   1.000
_cell.angle_alpha   90.00
_cell.angle_beta   90.00
_cell.angle_gamma   90.00
#
_symmetry.space_group_name_H-M   'P 1'
#
loop_
_entity.id
_entity.type
_entity.pdbx_description
1 polymer ?
#
loop_
_entity_poly.entity_id
_entity_poly.type
_entity_poly.pdbx_seq_one_letter_code
_entity_poly.pdbx_strand_id
1 'polypeptide(L)'
;MGPFVIFINLNGFYILAHKQSPSVDMAKSKNHTTHNQSRKAHRNGIKKPRSQRYESLKGVDPKFMRNLRFAKKHNKKGLKTMRKAAKAAVPNTVPTTVQATK
;
A
#
# COMPACT_ATOMS: atom_id res chain seq x y z
N MET A 1 43.54 47.54 -57.53
CA MET A 1 43.06 48.62 -58.41
C MET A 1 41.56 48.45 -58.56
N GLY A 2 40.78 49.40 -58.04
CA GLY A 2 39.31 49.35 -57.95
C GLY A 2 38.84 49.67 -56.52
N PRO A 3 38.19 50.82 -56.27
CA PRO A 3 38.23 51.50 -54.98
C PRO A 3 37.09 51.17 -54.01
N PHE A 4 37.46 51.28 -52.74
CA PHE A 4 36.68 51.63 -51.56
C PHE A 4 35.40 52.44 -51.84
N VAL A 5 34.31 52.03 -51.19
CA VAL A 5 33.24 52.95 -50.77
C VAL A 5 32.96 52.70 -49.29
N ILE A 6 33.50 53.61 -48.47
CA ILE A 6 33.15 53.82 -47.07
C ILE A 6 31.91 54.71 -47.09
N PHE A 7 30.78 54.26 -46.55
CA PHE A 7 29.71 55.15 -46.12
C PHE A 7 29.86 55.41 -44.62
N ILE A 8 29.97 56.69 -44.33
CA ILE A 8 30.27 57.30 -43.06
C ILE A 8 28.95 57.62 -42.36
N ASN A 9 28.96 57.52 -41.02
CA ASN A 9 28.33 58.46 -40.09
C ASN A 9 26.82 58.21 -39.82
N LEU A 10 26.23 58.36 -38.63
CA LEU A 10 26.45 59.20 -37.46
C LEU A 10 25.82 58.52 -36.23
N ASN A 11 26.40 58.81 -35.06
CA ASN A 11 25.72 59.05 -33.78
C ASN A 11 25.06 57.90 -33.01
N GLY A 12 25.51 57.76 -31.76
CA GLY A 12 24.55 57.70 -30.66
C GLY A 12 24.75 56.55 -29.71
N PHE A 13 25.81 56.64 -28.92
CA PHE A 13 25.80 56.19 -27.53
C PHE A 13 24.44 56.54 -26.89
N TYR A 14 23.62 55.54 -26.57
CA TYR A 14 22.47 55.73 -25.70
C TYR A 14 22.42 54.68 -24.60
N ILE A 15 22.25 55.22 -23.40
CA ILE A 15 22.34 54.65 -22.08
C ILE A 15 21.16 53.72 -21.78
N LEU A 16 21.46 52.68 -20.99
CA LEU A 16 20.62 51.97 -20.02
C LEU A 16 19.15 52.38 -19.96
N ALA A 17 18.27 51.49 -20.42
CA ALA A 17 16.89 51.41 -19.92
C ALA A 17 16.63 49.98 -19.44
N HIS A 18 16.99 49.72 -18.17
CA HIS A 18 16.42 48.61 -17.42
C HIS A 18 14.92 48.92 -17.25
N LYS A 19 14.11 48.53 -18.23
CA LYS A 19 12.65 48.61 -18.15
C LYS A 19 12.22 47.68 -17.02
N GLN A 20 11.92 48.23 -15.85
CA GLN A 20 11.27 47.50 -14.77
C GLN A 20 9.95 46.96 -15.34
N SER A 21 9.87 45.65 -15.50
CA SER A 21 8.64 44.96 -15.89
C SER A 21 7.55 45.29 -14.87
N PRO A 22 6.34 45.69 -15.28
CA PRO A 22 5.24 45.93 -14.36
C PRO A 22 5.01 44.64 -13.56
N SER A 23 4.89 44.78 -12.25
CA SER A 23 4.52 43.70 -11.34
C SER A 23 3.28 43.01 -11.88
N VAL A 24 3.47 41.83 -12.47
CA VAL A 24 2.37 40.97 -12.90
C VAL A 24 1.51 40.71 -11.68
N ASP A 25 0.29 41.23 -11.71
CA ASP A 25 -0.72 40.96 -10.70
C ASP A 25 -0.85 39.44 -10.63
N MET A 26 -0.44 38.86 -9.50
CA MET A 26 -0.40 37.40 -9.34
C MET A 26 -1.82 36.86 -9.45
N ALA A 27 -2.20 36.39 -10.63
CA ALA A 27 -3.50 35.78 -10.88
C ALA A 27 -3.69 34.61 -9.90
N LYS A 28 -4.58 34.81 -8.93
CA LYS A 28 -4.80 33.88 -7.83
C LYS A 28 -5.38 32.58 -8.41
N SER A 29 -4.70 31.46 -8.17
CA SER A 29 -5.20 30.12 -8.50
C SER A 29 -5.88 29.48 -7.30
N LYS A 30 -6.66 28.42 -7.54
CA LYS A 30 -7.33 27.67 -6.47
C LYS A 30 -6.31 26.86 -5.68
N ASN A 31 -6.25 27.08 -4.37
CA ASN A 31 -5.23 26.47 -3.51
C ASN A 31 -5.49 24.98 -3.19
N HIS A 32 -6.74 24.50 -3.20
CA HIS A 32 -7.08 23.12 -2.85
C HIS A 32 -8.45 22.68 -3.42
N THR A 33 -8.59 21.39 -3.80
CA THR A 33 -9.87 20.80 -4.20
C THR A 33 -9.92 19.28 -4.02
N THR A 34 -11.05 18.77 -3.53
CA THR A 34 -11.36 17.33 -3.40
C THR A 34 -12.39 16.86 -4.45
N HIS A 35 -12.74 17.72 -5.42
CA HIS A 35 -13.88 17.54 -6.33
C HIS A 35 -13.93 16.22 -7.13
N ASN A 36 -12.78 15.71 -7.58
CA ASN A 36 -12.70 14.46 -8.36
C ASN A 36 -12.09 13.29 -7.58
N GLN A 37 -11.80 13.45 -6.30
CA GLN A 37 -11.08 12.43 -5.53
C GLN A 37 -11.97 11.21 -5.27
N SER A 38 -13.21 11.42 -4.82
CA SER A 38 -14.17 10.33 -4.56
C SER A 38 -14.47 9.51 -5.82
N ARG A 39 -14.70 10.18 -6.95
CA ARG A 39 -14.98 9.51 -8.23
C ARG A 39 -13.81 8.65 -8.70
N LYS A 40 -12.57 9.13 -8.54
CA LYS A 40 -11.36 8.35 -8.85
C LYS A 40 -11.20 7.14 -7.93
N ALA A 41 -11.40 7.31 -6.62
CA ALA A 41 -11.32 6.23 -5.64
C ALA A 41 -12.36 5.13 -5.91
N HIS A 42 -13.57 5.51 -6.33
CA HIS A 42 -14.64 4.56 -6.64
C HIS A 42 -14.55 3.93 -8.04
N ARG A 43 -13.76 4.46 -8.98
CA ARG A 43 -13.58 3.82 -10.32
C ARG A 43 -13.12 2.37 -10.22
N ASN A 44 -12.19 2.09 -9.31
CA ASN A 44 -11.69 0.73 -9.05
C ASN A 44 -12.42 0.06 -7.86
N GLY A 45 -13.30 0.80 -7.20
CA GLY A 45 -13.97 0.42 -5.96
C GLY A 45 -13.02 0.43 -4.75
N ILE A 46 -13.48 1.01 -3.64
CA ILE A 46 -12.74 0.94 -2.37
C ILE A 46 -12.94 -0.48 -1.80
N LYS A 47 -11.92 -1.32 -1.90
CA LYS A 47 -11.96 -2.70 -1.40
C LYS A 47 -11.65 -2.74 0.09
N LYS A 48 -12.41 -3.56 0.83
CA LYS A 48 -12.12 -3.85 2.23
C LYS A 48 -10.83 -4.70 2.31
N PRO A 49 -10.04 -4.58 3.40
CA PRO A 49 -8.93 -5.49 3.61
C PRO A 49 -9.45 -6.94 3.67
N ARG A 50 -8.67 -7.87 3.12
CA ARG A 50 -9.02 -9.28 3.12
C ARG A 50 -8.90 -9.83 4.54
N SER A 51 -9.97 -10.45 5.05
CA SER A 51 -9.90 -11.24 6.27
C SER A 51 -9.33 -12.62 5.97
N GLN A 52 -8.34 -13.06 6.75
CA GLN A 52 -7.78 -14.40 6.65
C GLN A 52 -8.24 -15.25 7.83
N ARG A 53 -8.46 -16.56 7.62
CA ARG A 53 -8.87 -17.47 8.71
C ARG A 53 -7.88 -17.50 9.88
N TYR A 54 -6.59 -17.37 9.58
CA TYR A 54 -5.51 -17.35 10.55
C TYR A 54 -4.64 -16.11 10.31
N GLU A 55 -4.70 -15.17 11.24
CA GLU A 55 -3.92 -13.94 11.21
C GLU A 55 -2.51 -14.14 11.80
N SER A 56 -1.62 -13.18 11.53
CA SER A 56 -0.27 -13.20 12.09
C SER A 56 -0.28 -12.90 13.59
N LEU A 57 0.59 -13.56 14.37
CA LEU A 57 0.77 -13.30 15.81
C LEU A 57 1.78 -12.17 16.09
N LYS A 58 1.98 -11.25 15.14
CA LYS A 58 2.90 -10.12 15.30
C LYS A 58 2.30 -9.10 16.26
N GLY A 59 3.09 -8.65 17.24
CA GLY A 59 2.63 -7.70 18.28
C GLY A 59 2.04 -8.35 19.53
N VAL A 60 1.95 -9.69 19.58
CA VAL A 60 1.60 -10.42 20.81
C VAL A 60 2.77 -10.39 21.78
N ASP A 61 2.48 -10.35 23.09
CA ASP A 61 3.47 -10.33 24.17
C ASP A 61 4.61 -11.34 23.95
N PRO A 62 5.88 -10.89 23.94
CA PRO A 62 7.04 -11.75 23.78
C PRO A 62 7.11 -12.88 24.81
N LYS A 63 6.68 -12.68 26.06
CA LYS A 63 6.73 -13.72 27.11
C LYS A 63 5.76 -14.85 26.78
N PHE A 64 4.52 -14.51 26.43
CA PHE A 64 3.54 -15.48 25.94
C PHE A 64 4.02 -16.22 24.68
N MET A 65 4.58 -15.50 23.70
CA MET A 65 5.07 -16.09 22.45
C MET A 65 6.22 -17.07 22.67
N ARG A 66 7.12 -16.79 23.61
CA ARG A 66 8.19 -17.73 23.99
C ARG A 66 7.60 -19.04 24.53
N ASN A 67 6.65 -18.95 25.45
CA ASN A 67 6.01 -20.14 26.00
C ASN A 67 5.23 -20.93 24.93
N LEU A 68 4.42 -20.25 24.11
CA LEU A 68 3.66 -20.88 23.02
C LEU A 68 4.57 -21.65 22.04
N ARG A 69 5.73 -21.08 21.72
CA ARG A 69 6.73 -21.73 20.86
C ARG A 69 7.28 -23.00 21.51
N PHE A 70 7.59 -22.96 22.80
CA PHE A 70 8.06 -24.15 23.53
C PHE A 70 6.98 -25.22 23.66
N ALA A 71 5.73 -24.85 23.94
CA ALA A 71 4.62 -25.79 23.99
C ALA A 71 4.45 -26.51 22.65
N LYS A 72 4.35 -25.76 21.54
CA LYS A 72 4.25 -26.32 20.19
C LYS A 72 5.45 -27.21 19.81
N LYS A 73 6.67 -26.83 20.25
CA LYS A 73 7.90 -27.61 20.00
C LYS A 73 7.85 -29.00 20.63
N HIS A 74 7.33 -29.12 21.85
CA HIS A 74 7.39 -30.36 22.64
C HIS A 74 6.17 -31.28 22.47
N ASN A 75 5.12 -30.87 21.76
CA ASN A 75 3.93 -31.71 21.50
C ASN A 75 4.24 -33.08 20.87
N LYS A 76 5.35 -33.22 20.14
CA LYS A 76 5.78 -34.50 19.54
C LYS A 76 6.04 -35.59 20.59
N LYS A 77 6.45 -35.23 21.82
CA LYS A 77 6.75 -36.19 22.89
C LYS A 77 5.50 -36.92 23.37
N GLY A 78 4.34 -36.24 23.40
CA GLY A 78 3.06 -36.81 23.84
C GLY A 78 2.26 -37.51 22.73
N LEU A 79 2.81 -37.64 21.52
CA LEU A 79 2.02 -38.13 20.37
C LEU A 79 1.59 -39.60 20.53
N LYS A 80 2.43 -40.45 21.13
CA LYS A 80 2.13 -41.89 21.34
C LYS A 80 1.00 -42.08 22.35
N THR A 81 1.05 -41.34 23.45
CA THR A 81 0.01 -41.40 24.49
C THR A 81 -1.30 -40.81 23.97
N MET A 82 -1.26 -39.68 23.24
CA MET A 82 -2.43 -39.13 22.55
C MET A 82 -3.05 -40.12 21.56
N ARG A 83 -2.24 -40.82 20.75
CA ARG A 83 -2.77 -41.81 19.79
C ARG A 83 -3.41 -43.01 20.49
N LYS A 84 -2.80 -43.49 21.58
CA LYS A 84 -3.39 -44.56 22.40
C LYS A 84 -4.72 -44.12 23.02
N ALA A 85 -4.77 -42.91 23.57
CA ALA A 85 -5.99 -42.32 24.12
C ALA A 85 -7.06 -42.11 23.04
N ALA A 86 -6.68 -41.58 21.87
CA ALA A 86 -7.59 -41.39 20.75
C ALA A 86 -8.14 -42.72 20.24
N LYS A 87 -7.31 -43.76 20.11
CA LYS A 87 -7.76 -45.10 19.70
C LYS A 87 -8.69 -45.76 20.73
N ALA A 88 -8.49 -45.48 22.02
CA ALA A 88 -9.40 -45.91 23.08
C ALA A 88 -10.70 -45.08 23.12
N ALA A 89 -10.67 -43.83 22.64
CA ALA A 89 -11.80 -42.91 22.63
C ALA A 89 -12.64 -42.96 21.34
N VAL A 90 -12.19 -43.64 20.28
CA VAL A 90 -13.02 -43.96 19.12
C VAL A 90 -13.75 -45.27 19.44
N PRO A 91 -15.04 -45.25 19.83
CA PRO A 91 -15.84 -46.47 19.83
C PRO A 91 -15.95 -46.98 18.39
N ASN A 92 -15.83 -48.30 18.19
CA ASN A 92 -16.07 -48.93 16.89
C ASN A 92 -17.54 -48.71 16.49
N THR A 93 -17.86 -47.59 15.85
CA THR A 93 -19.18 -47.37 15.26
C THR A 93 -19.16 -47.89 13.83
N VAL A 94 -19.73 -49.09 13.68
CA VAL A 94 -20.19 -49.66 12.42
C VAL A 94 -20.96 -48.58 11.63
N PRO A 95 -20.76 -48.40 10.31
CA PRO A 95 -21.54 -47.43 9.55
C PRO A 95 -22.99 -47.93 9.44
N THR A 96 -23.88 -47.40 10.29
CA THR A 96 -25.32 -47.66 10.19
C THR A 96 -25.86 -46.95 8.94
N THR A 97 -26.04 -47.69 7.86
CA THR A 97 -26.86 -47.31 6.71
C THR A 97 -28.33 -47.34 7.12
N VAL A 98 -28.91 -46.22 7.51
CA VAL A 98 -30.36 -46.12 7.74
C VAL A 98 -30.80 -44.72 7.31
N GLN A 99 -31.13 -44.54 6.03
CA GLN A 99 -32.46 -44.63 5.40
C GLN A 99 -32.93 -43.23 5.04
N ALA A 100 -33.02 -43.01 3.72
CA ALA A 100 -33.71 -41.90 3.12
C ALA A 100 -35.18 -41.91 3.53
N THR A 101 -35.68 -40.76 3.99
CA THR A 101 -37.12 -40.53 4.11
C THR A 101 -37.57 -39.56 3.03
N LYS A 102 -38.63 -40.02 2.39
CA LYS A 102 -39.46 -39.51 1.29
C LYS A 102 -39.91 -38.06 1.44
#